data_AF-A0A354T8B0-F1
#
_entry.id   AF-A0A354T8B0-F1
#
_cell.length_a   1.000
_cell.length_b   1.000
_cell.length_c   1.000
_cell.angle_alpha   90.00
_cell.angle_beta   90.00
_cell.angle_gamma   90.00
#
_symmetry.space_group_name_H-M   'P 1'
#
loop_
_entity.id
_entity.type
_entity.pdbx_description
1 polymer ?
#
loop_
_entity_poly.entity_id
_entity_poly.type
_entity_poly.pdbx_seq_one_letter_code
_entity_poly.pdbx_strand_id
1 'polypeptide(L)'
;MNYLTYQASGQPKGSGRRYTTFETYRASALNLFHRGVDGLSLFNYDYVPSDKRLAMAEGLKRITDLDFLRQSSKNYVVSSGFGTFPAKNDRTIDLVIPDDTTKVRFDRAVLRIETRQDCTKLQIGVWLNGEPLQSLIHEGTELFPSVDQNPGYPAPEVLKFYTVPLDRIVAGKNTVKISNLDRKKGTCDLRSMEFALYR
;
A
#
# COMPACT_ATOMS: atom_id res chain seq x y z
N MET A 1 2.57 11.75 10.30
CA MET A 1 3.14 10.44 9.98
C MET A 1 3.63 10.54 8.56
N ASN A 2 4.78 11.15 8.32
CA ASN A 2 5.30 11.14 6.96
C ASN A 2 5.93 9.78 6.72
N TYR A 3 5.19 8.91 6.02
CA TYR A 3 5.72 7.64 5.57
C TYR A 3 6.56 7.89 4.33
N LEU A 4 7.87 8.05 4.54
CA LEU A 4 8.84 7.83 3.48
C LEU A 4 8.78 6.34 3.15
N THR A 5 8.08 5.99 2.09
CA THR A 5 7.93 4.57 1.69
C THR A 5 9.16 4.05 0.96
N TYR A 6 10.06 4.95 0.53
CA TYR A 6 11.38 4.65 -0.02
C TYR A 6 12.36 5.81 0.23
N GLN A 7 13.64 5.48 0.44
CA GLN A 7 14.78 6.39 0.43
C GLN A 7 16.04 5.59 0.09
N ALA A 8 16.86 6.09 -0.84
CA ALA A 8 18.14 5.49 -1.19
C ALA A 8 19.30 6.42 -0.82
N SER A 9 20.35 5.85 -0.20
CA SER A 9 21.60 6.57 0.11
C SER A 9 22.40 6.87 -1.16
N GLY A 10 23.09 8.00 -1.20
CA GLY A 10 23.95 8.39 -2.34
C GLY A 10 23.19 8.93 -3.56
N GLN A 11 21.87 9.04 -3.48
CA GLN A 11 21.03 9.64 -4.52
C GLN A 11 20.78 11.12 -4.22
N PRO A 12 20.57 12.00 -5.24
CA PRO A 12 20.22 13.40 -5.03
C PRO A 12 19.08 13.54 -4.02
N LYS A 13 19.16 14.51 -3.11
CA LYS A 13 18.17 14.70 -2.03
C LYS A 13 16.76 14.76 -2.62
N GLY A 14 15.93 13.77 -2.31
CA GLY A 14 14.54 13.69 -2.81
C GLY A 14 14.29 12.71 -3.95
N SER A 15 15.31 12.30 -4.70
CA SER A 15 15.16 11.45 -5.90
C SER A 15 14.74 10.00 -5.61
N GLY A 16 15.00 9.51 -4.40
CA GLY A 16 14.54 8.20 -3.95
C GLY A 16 13.30 8.25 -3.07
N ARG A 17 12.57 9.38 -2.99
CA ARG A 17 11.42 9.50 -2.08
C ARG A 17 10.14 9.07 -2.77
N ARG A 18 9.37 8.20 -2.14
CA ARG A 18 7.95 8.04 -2.46
C ARG A 18 7.12 8.67 -1.36
N TYR A 19 6.16 9.49 -1.76
CA TYR A 19 5.35 10.26 -0.83
C TYR A 19 4.15 9.43 -0.39
N THR A 20 3.80 9.55 0.89
CA THR A 20 2.55 9.02 1.44
C THR A 20 1.35 9.68 0.75
N THR A 21 0.35 8.90 0.33
CA THR A 21 -0.93 9.47 -0.12
C THR A 21 -1.86 9.70 1.05
N PHE A 22 -2.90 10.54 0.89
CA PHE A 22 -3.90 10.77 1.94
C PHE A 22 -4.59 9.47 2.37
N GLU A 23 -4.79 8.56 1.44
CA GLU A 23 -5.36 7.24 1.67
C GLU A 23 -4.46 6.36 2.52
N THR A 24 -3.14 6.50 2.42
CA THR A 24 -2.19 5.83 3.33
C THR A 24 -2.25 6.40 4.74
N TYR A 25 -2.39 7.72 4.90
CA TYR A 25 -2.63 8.31 6.23
C TYR A 25 -3.93 7.78 6.83
N ARG A 26 -5.02 7.77 6.07
CA ARG A 26 -6.34 7.30 6.52
C ARG A 26 -6.30 5.83 6.93
N ALA A 27 -5.68 4.97 6.11
CA ALA A 27 -5.50 3.56 6.42
C ALA A 27 -4.71 3.37 7.72
N SER A 28 -3.60 4.09 7.87
CA SER A 28 -2.73 4.01 9.05
C SER A 28 -3.43 4.51 10.31
N ALA A 29 -4.12 5.65 10.22
CA ALA A 29 -4.88 6.25 11.31
C ALA A 29 -5.95 5.28 11.82
N LEU A 30 -6.78 4.74 10.91
CA LEU A 30 -7.83 3.81 11.29
C LEU A 30 -7.25 2.53 11.91
N ASN A 31 -6.14 2.01 11.36
CA ASN A 31 -5.47 0.83 11.92
C ASN A 31 -4.96 1.08 13.34
N LEU A 32 -4.32 2.22 13.59
CA LEU A 32 -3.84 2.58 14.94
C LEU A 32 -5.00 2.74 15.93
N PHE A 33 -6.06 3.44 15.57
CA PHE A 33 -7.23 3.58 16.45
C PHE A 33 -7.94 2.25 16.70
N HIS A 34 -8.03 1.39 15.70
CA HIS A 34 -8.54 0.03 15.87
C HIS A 34 -7.74 -0.78 16.90
N ARG A 35 -6.44 -0.47 17.06
CA ARG A 35 -5.56 -1.08 18.07
C ARG A 35 -5.60 -0.38 19.43
N GLY A 36 -6.45 0.64 19.60
CA GLY A 36 -6.69 1.29 20.87
C GLY A 36 -5.73 2.43 21.23
N VAL A 37 -5.10 3.09 20.24
CA VAL A 37 -4.36 4.32 20.54
C VAL A 37 -5.31 5.48 20.85
N ASP A 38 -4.93 6.35 21.78
CA ASP A 38 -5.72 7.54 22.15
C ASP A 38 -5.49 8.75 21.23
N GLY A 39 -4.46 8.69 20.38
CA GLY A 39 -4.09 9.79 19.51
C GLY A 39 -3.03 9.44 18.47
N LEU A 40 -2.79 10.38 17.57
CA LEU A 40 -1.81 10.24 16.48
C LEU A 40 -0.71 11.28 16.62
N SER A 41 0.55 10.83 16.57
CA SER A 41 1.70 11.72 16.47
C SER A 41 2.19 11.79 15.02
N LEU A 42 2.38 13.01 14.50
CA LEU A 42 2.89 13.24 13.16
C LEU A 42 4.35 13.68 13.20
N PHE A 43 5.28 12.72 13.22
CA PHE A 43 6.71 13.00 13.12
C PHE A 43 7.14 13.33 11.68
N ASN A 44 8.18 14.18 11.54
CA ASN A 44 8.78 14.65 10.29
C ASN A 44 7.88 15.50 9.37
N TYR A 45 6.78 16.06 9.88
CA TYR A 45 5.88 16.92 9.09
C TYR A 45 6.54 18.24 8.65
N ASP A 46 7.44 18.77 9.47
CA ASP A 46 8.29 19.92 9.21
C ASP A 46 9.21 19.73 7.99
N TYR A 47 9.60 18.50 7.67
CA TYR A 47 10.41 18.17 6.48
C TYR A 47 9.63 18.14 5.16
N VAL A 48 8.31 18.34 5.18
CA VAL A 48 7.52 18.51 3.96
C VAL A 48 7.92 19.83 3.29
N PRO A 49 8.23 19.84 1.98
CA PRO A 49 8.50 21.07 1.23
C PRO A 49 7.41 22.11 1.46
N SER A 50 7.80 23.37 1.66
CA SER A 50 6.88 24.44 2.10
C SER A 50 5.69 24.63 1.16
N ASP A 51 5.91 24.48 -0.14
CA ASP A 51 4.90 24.55 -1.21
C ASP A 51 3.89 23.39 -1.18
N LYS A 52 4.20 22.29 -0.48
CA LYS A 52 3.32 21.11 -0.35
C LYS A 52 2.59 21.04 0.99
N ARG A 53 2.99 21.84 1.99
CA ARG A 53 2.45 21.78 3.37
C ARG A 53 0.96 22.08 3.45
N LEU A 54 0.44 23.03 2.68
CA LEU A 54 -0.99 23.37 2.71
C LEU A 54 -1.86 22.22 2.19
N ALA A 55 -1.49 21.67 1.03
CA ALA A 55 -2.18 20.51 0.47
C ALA A 55 -2.12 19.30 1.43
N MET A 56 -0.97 19.09 2.08
CA MET A 56 -0.83 18.00 3.05
C MET A 56 -1.67 18.22 4.32
N ALA A 57 -1.73 19.45 4.84
CA ALA A 57 -2.57 19.78 5.98
C ALA A 57 -4.06 19.56 5.67
N GLU A 58 -4.49 19.90 4.46
CA GLU A 58 -5.86 19.66 3.99
C GLU A 58 -6.20 18.16 4.01
N GLY A 59 -5.30 17.33 3.47
CA GLY A 59 -5.50 15.88 3.45
C GLY A 59 -5.48 15.21 4.82
N LEU A 60 -4.95 15.90 5.84
CA LEU A 60 -4.92 15.44 7.24
C LEU A 60 -6.12 15.92 8.06
N LYS A 61 -7.00 16.75 7.51
CA LYS A 61 -8.26 17.10 8.19
C LYS A 61 -9.05 15.82 8.47
N ARG A 62 -9.69 15.78 9.64
CA ARG A 62 -10.52 14.64 10.09
C ARG A 62 -9.75 13.32 10.22
N ILE A 63 -8.41 13.33 10.28
CA ILE A 63 -7.61 12.10 10.44
C ILE A 63 -7.83 11.38 11.78
N THR A 64 -8.54 12.00 12.73
CA THR A 64 -8.96 11.41 14.01
C THR A 64 -10.46 11.11 14.08
N ASP A 65 -11.23 11.44 13.05
CA ASP A 65 -12.67 11.19 12.97
C ASP A 65 -12.89 9.76 12.44
N LEU A 66 -13.24 8.84 13.32
CA LEU A 66 -13.40 7.42 12.96
C LEU A 66 -14.51 7.17 11.94
N ASP A 67 -15.57 7.97 11.95
CA ASP A 67 -16.69 7.79 11.03
C ASP A 67 -16.32 8.26 9.62
N PHE A 68 -15.60 9.37 9.54
CA PHE A 68 -14.95 9.78 8.30
C PHE A 68 -14.00 8.71 7.78
N LEU A 69 -13.11 8.21 8.63
CA LEU A 69 -12.10 7.23 8.24
C LEU A 69 -12.75 5.95 7.71
N ARG A 70 -13.71 5.37 8.44
CA ARG A 70 -14.44 4.16 8.00
C ARG A 70 -15.09 4.34 6.64
N GLN A 71 -15.53 5.56 6.30
CA GLN A 71 -16.19 5.89 5.05
C GLN A 71 -15.27 6.50 3.98
N SER A 72 -13.95 6.41 4.13
CA SER A 72 -13.03 6.97 3.13
C SER A 72 -12.28 5.89 2.35
N SER A 73 -11.82 6.25 1.15
CA SER A 73 -10.82 5.46 0.42
C SER A 73 -9.53 5.35 1.22
N LYS A 74 -8.87 4.19 1.11
CA LYS A 74 -7.71 3.81 1.93
C LYS A 74 -6.68 3.05 1.11
N ASN A 75 -5.41 3.23 1.46
CA ASN A 75 -4.30 2.50 0.87
C ASN A 75 -3.42 1.90 1.98
N TYR A 76 -3.53 0.59 2.20
CA TYR A 76 -2.71 -0.12 3.15
C TYR A 76 -1.39 -0.51 2.51
N VAL A 77 -0.29 0.06 3.00
CA VAL A 77 1.04 -0.11 2.41
C VAL A 77 1.91 -0.99 3.31
N VAL A 78 2.55 -1.99 2.72
CA VAL A 78 3.56 -2.84 3.36
C VAL A 78 4.86 -2.68 2.58
N SER A 79 5.78 -1.89 3.13
CA SER A 79 7.09 -1.58 2.53
C SER A 79 8.23 -2.32 3.25
N SER A 80 9.47 -2.06 2.83
CA SER A 80 10.65 -2.68 3.43
C SER A 80 10.86 -2.29 4.89
N GLY A 81 11.08 -3.27 5.76
CA GLY A 81 11.26 -3.08 7.21
C GLY A 81 10.43 -4.07 8.03
N PHE A 82 10.71 -4.17 9.33
CA PHE A 82 9.95 -4.98 10.30
C PHE A 82 9.62 -6.41 9.83
N GLY A 83 10.55 -7.05 9.14
CA GLY A 83 10.47 -8.45 8.75
C GLY A 83 9.47 -8.79 7.66
N THR A 84 8.92 -7.83 6.89
CA THR A 84 7.97 -8.08 5.79
C THR A 84 8.66 -8.19 4.42
N PHE A 85 9.15 -7.07 3.88
CA PHE A 85 9.89 -6.99 2.63
C PHE A 85 11.32 -6.47 2.86
N PRO A 86 12.27 -6.75 1.94
CA PRO A 86 12.14 -7.56 0.72
C PRO A 86 11.98 -9.07 1.01
N ALA A 87 11.48 -9.82 0.03
CA ALA A 87 11.36 -11.28 0.12
C ALA A 87 11.62 -11.94 -1.24
N LYS A 88 12.24 -13.12 -1.23
CA LYS A 88 12.57 -13.86 -2.46
C LYS A 88 11.50 -14.91 -2.75
N ASN A 89 10.89 -14.83 -3.94
CA ASN A 89 9.85 -15.70 -4.49
C ASN A 89 8.54 -15.76 -3.71
N ASP A 90 8.58 -15.84 -2.38
CA ASP A 90 7.41 -16.12 -1.56
C ASP A 90 7.35 -15.21 -0.35
N ARG A 91 6.13 -14.81 -0.01
CA ARG A 91 5.87 -14.04 1.19
C ARG A 91 4.46 -14.27 1.69
N THR A 92 4.31 -14.45 3.00
CA THR A 92 3.01 -14.36 3.66
C THR A 92 3.01 -13.13 4.57
N ILE A 93 1.91 -12.40 4.56
CA ILE A 93 1.73 -11.11 5.25
C ILE A 93 0.39 -11.15 5.96
N ASP A 94 0.43 -10.84 7.26
CA ASP A 94 -0.77 -10.54 8.02
C ASP A 94 -1.08 -9.05 7.85
N LEU A 95 -2.14 -8.74 7.11
CA LEU A 95 -2.60 -7.39 6.83
C LEU A 95 -3.83 -7.08 7.69
N VAL A 96 -3.75 -6.06 8.53
CA VAL A 96 -4.89 -5.63 9.35
C VAL A 96 -5.67 -4.54 8.61
N ILE A 97 -6.91 -4.85 8.23
CA ILE A 97 -7.88 -3.97 7.58
C ILE A 97 -9.05 -3.80 8.55
N PRO A 98 -9.14 -2.71 9.33
CA PRO A 98 -10.23 -2.52 10.28
C PRO A 98 -11.61 -2.32 9.64
N ASP A 99 -11.66 -2.00 8.34
CA ASP A 99 -12.91 -1.79 7.62
C ASP A 99 -13.75 -3.07 7.55
N ASP A 100 -15.04 -2.91 7.80
CA ASP A 100 -16.05 -3.95 7.58
C ASP A 100 -16.77 -3.66 6.26
N THR A 101 -16.33 -4.33 5.19
CA THR A 101 -16.87 -4.17 3.83
C THR A 101 -18.32 -4.65 3.70
N THR A 102 -18.84 -5.38 4.69
CA THR A 102 -20.26 -5.79 4.73
C THR A 102 -21.17 -4.69 5.28
N LYS A 103 -20.62 -3.77 6.08
CA LYS A 103 -21.36 -2.64 6.70
C LYS A 103 -21.19 -1.34 5.94
N VAL A 104 -20.07 -1.22 5.24
CA VAL A 104 -19.66 0.02 4.57
C VAL A 104 -19.45 -0.27 3.10
N ARG A 105 -20.19 0.44 2.24
CA ARG A 105 -20.04 0.31 0.79
C ARG A 105 -18.69 0.84 0.33
N PHE A 106 -17.96 0.00 -0.40
CA PHE A 106 -16.80 0.34 -1.21
C PHE A 106 -17.11 -0.10 -2.65
N ASP A 107 -16.54 0.59 -3.63
CA ASP A 107 -16.81 0.31 -5.04
C ASP A 107 -15.90 -0.78 -5.60
N ARG A 108 -14.64 -0.81 -5.16
CA ARG A 108 -13.67 -1.84 -5.56
C ARG A 108 -12.50 -1.93 -4.59
N ALA A 109 -11.77 -3.04 -4.67
CA ALA A 109 -10.48 -3.20 -4.01
C ALA A 109 -9.42 -3.76 -4.98
N VAL A 110 -8.20 -3.27 -4.84
CA VAL A 110 -7.07 -3.64 -5.72
C VAL A 110 -5.83 -3.87 -4.87
N LEU A 111 -5.09 -4.93 -5.17
CA LEU A 111 -3.79 -5.22 -4.58
C LEU A 111 -2.70 -5.00 -5.63
N ARG A 112 -1.66 -4.25 -5.26
CA ARG A 112 -0.46 -4.02 -6.07
C ARG A 112 0.74 -4.68 -5.40
N ILE A 113 1.56 -5.37 -6.19
CA ILE A 113 2.86 -5.90 -5.78
C ILE A 113 3.93 -5.19 -6.59
N GLU A 114 4.97 -4.74 -5.90
CA GLU A 114 6.18 -4.24 -6.51
C GLU A 114 7.30 -5.26 -6.39
N THR A 115 8.05 -5.45 -7.47
CA THR A 115 9.24 -6.29 -7.54
C THR A 115 10.50 -5.43 -7.69
N ARG A 116 11.68 -5.98 -7.38
CA ARG A 116 12.95 -5.25 -7.57
C ARG A 116 13.41 -5.23 -9.03
N GLN A 117 13.08 -6.27 -9.78
CA GLN A 117 13.39 -6.44 -11.20
C GLN A 117 12.13 -6.74 -11.98
N ASP A 118 12.20 -6.58 -13.30
CA ASP A 118 11.14 -7.00 -14.22
C ASP A 118 10.81 -8.49 -14.01
N CYS A 119 9.61 -8.75 -13.52
CA CYS A 119 9.05 -10.09 -13.36
C CYS A 119 7.84 -10.31 -14.28
N THR A 120 7.66 -9.52 -15.35
CA THR A 120 6.52 -9.64 -16.29
C THR A 120 6.39 -11.06 -16.84
N LYS A 121 7.52 -11.70 -17.17
CA LYS A 121 7.60 -13.07 -17.71
C LYS A 121 7.35 -14.18 -16.68
N LEU A 122 7.24 -13.86 -15.39
CA LEU A 122 6.98 -14.83 -14.31
C LEU A 122 5.52 -14.78 -13.87
N GLN A 123 4.91 -15.94 -13.68
CA GLN A 123 3.61 -16.03 -13.02
C GLN A 123 3.76 -15.86 -11.51
N ILE A 124 3.25 -14.74 -11.00
CA ILE A 124 3.17 -14.46 -9.57
C ILE A 124 1.72 -14.70 -9.13
N GLY A 125 1.52 -15.71 -8.29
CA GLY A 125 0.24 -15.99 -7.66
C GLY A 125 0.07 -15.19 -6.38
N VAL A 126 -1.16 -14.74 -6.13
CA VAL A 126 -1.54 -14.04 -4.90
C VAL A 126 -2.82 -14.65 -4.35
N TRP A 127 -2.86 -14.85 -3.04
CA TRP A 127 -4.04 -15.34 -2.34
C TRP A 127 -4.38 -14.39 -1.20
N LEU A 128 -5.67 -14.14 -1.01
CA LEU A 128 -6.23 -13.44 0.15
C LEU A 128 -7.06 -14.45 0.94
N ASN A 129 -6.74 -14.62 2.23
CA ASN A 129 -7.44 -15.53 3.13
C ASN A 129 -7.55 -16.97 2.58
N GLY A 130 -6.52 -17.41 1.84
CA GLY A 130 -6.44 -18.74 1.22
C GLY A 130 -7.00 -18.81 -0.20
N GLU A 131 -7.71 -17.80 -0.68
CA GLU A 131 -8.34 -17.80 -2.00
C GLU A 131 -7.52 -17.04 -3.05
N PRO A 132 -7.35 -17.60 -4.26
CA PRO A 132 -6.54 -16.96 -5.30
C PRO A 132 -7.21 -15.68 -5.81
N LEU A 133 -6.39 -14.66 -6.05
CA LEU A 133 -6.78 -13.42 -6.69
C LEU A 133 -6.52 -13.47 -8.19
N GLN A 134 -7.37 -12.77 -8.95
CA GLN A 134 -7.21 -12.63 -10.40
C GLN A 134 -6.27 -11.48 -10.72
N SER A 135 -5.36 -11.68 -11.69
CA SER A 135 -4.52 -10.61 -12.21
C SER A 135 -5.37 -9.52 -12.86
N LEU A 136 -5.00 -8.27 -12.64
CA LEU A 136 -5.65 -7.09 -13.16
C LEU A 136 -4.68 -6.34 -14.09
N ILE A 137 -5.16 -5.91 -15.24
CA ILE A 137 -4.47 -4.89 -16.04
C ILE A 137 -4.86 -3.53 -15.44
N HIS A 138 -3.88 -2.79 -14.95
CA HIS A 138 -4.10 -1.50 -14.31
C HIS A 138 -3.41 -0.40 -15.12
N GLU A 139 -4.11 0.71 -15.34
CA GLU A 139 -3.54 1.88 -15.99
C GLU A 139 -2.72 2.70 -14.97
N GLY A 140 -1.47 3.02 -15.32
CA GLY A 140 -0.56 3.72 -14.42
C GLY A 140 0.07 2.83 -13.35
N THR A 141 0.94 3.44 -12.55
CA THR A 141 1.85 2.73 -11.63
C THR A 141 1.40 2.77 -10.17
N GLU A 142 0.52 3.71 -9.83
CA GLU A 142 0.07 3.96 -8.47
C GLU A 142 -1.43 3.69 -8.32
N LEU A 143 -1.83 3.19 -7.14
CA LEU A 143 -3.25 2.95 -6.82
C LEU A 143 -4.02 4.24 -6.53
N PHE A 144 -3.32 5.28 -6.05
CA PHE A 144 -3.88 6.61 -5.82
C PHE A 144 -2.93 7.67 -6.37
N PRO A 145 -3.44 8.84 -6.78
CA PRO A 145 -2.59 9.93 -7.26
C PRO A 145 -1.55 10.33 -6.21
N SER A 146 -0.29 10.40 -6.63
CA SER A 146 0.78 10.94 -5.80
C SER A 146 0.67 12.46 -5.68
N VAL A 147 0.99 13.01 -4.50
CA VAL A 147 1.11 14.47 -4.29
C VAL A 147 2.21 15.09 -5.16
N ASP A 148 3.23 14.29 -5.52
CA ASP A 148 4.31 14.66 -6.42
C ASP A 148 4.99 13.42 -7.00
N GLN A 149 5.47 13.50 -8.25
CA GLN A 149 6.21 12.44 -8.93
C GLN A 149 7.70 12.74 -9.03
N ASN A 150 8.52 11.70 -8.94
CA ASN A 150 9.98 11.80 -9.11
C ASN A 150 10.54 10.47 -9.63
N PRO A 151 11.84 10.38 -9.96
CA PRO A 151 12.44 9.15 -10.49
C PRO A 151 12.38 7.92 -9.57
N GLY A 152 11.99 8.07 -8.30
CA GLY A 152 11.85 6.98 -7.34
C GLY A 152 10.58 6.13 -7.51
N TYR A 153 9.62 6.55 -8.36
CA TYR A 153 8.41 5.78 -8.65
C TYR A 153 8.72 4.55 -9.53
N PRO A 154 8.00 3.43 -9.34
CA PRO A 154 8.30 2.19 -10.04
C PRO A 154 7.89 2.28 -11.51
N ALA A 155 8.66 1.65 -12.39
CA ALA A 155 8.27 1.46 -13.78
C ALA A 155 7.17 0.38 -13.90
N PRO A 156 6.29 0.42 -14.91
CA PRO A 156 5.18 -0.53 -15.05
C PRO A 156 5.59 -2.01 -15.04
N GLU A 157 6.75 -2.34 -15.60
CA GLU A 157 7.26 -3.71 -15.72
C GLU A 157 7.65 -4.37 -14.39
N VAL A 158 7.84 -3.58 -13.32
CA VAL A 158 8.11 -4.11 -11.97
C VAL A 158 6.85 -4.18 -11.10
N LEU A 159 5.67 -4.04 -11.71
CA LEU A 159 4.39 -4.01 -11.00
C LEU A 159 3.48 -5.14 -11.45
N LYS A 160 2.77 -5.73 -10.49
CA LYS A 160 1.69 -6.68 -10.72
C LYS A 160 0.46 -6.23 -9.94
N PHE A 161 -0.70 -6.28 -10.58
CA PHE A 161 -1.96 -5.87 -9.96
C PHE A 161 -2.94 -7.03 -9.91
N TYR A 162 -3.80 -7.02 -8.89
CA TYR A 162 -4.77 -8.07 -8.64
C TYR A 162 -6.09 -7.45 -8.19
N THR A 163 -7.19 -7.96 -8.74
CA THR A 163 -8.53 -7.63 -8.26
C THR A 163 -8.76 -8.32 -6.92
N VAL A 164 -9.26 -7.56 -5.94
CA VAL A 164 -9.65 -8.11 -4.64
C VAL A 164 -11.18 -8.06 -4.52
N PRO A 165 -11.85 -9.23 -4.44
CA PRO A 165 -13.28 -9.26 -4.14
C PRO A 165 -13.58 -8.70 -2.74
N LEU A 166 -14.50 -7.75 -2.64
CA LEU A 166 -14.81 -7.03 -1.40
C LEU A 166 -15.39 -7.93 -0.31
N ASP A 167 -16.11 -8.97 -0.71
CA ASP A 167 -16.74 -10.00 0.14
C ASP A 167 -15.72 -10.94 0.79
N ARG A 168 -14.49 -11.01 0.25
CA ARG A 168 -13.39 -11.81 0.82
C ARG A 168 -12.57 -11.08 1.88
N ILE A 169 -12.82 -9.79 2.06
CA ILE A 169 -12.14 -8.96 3.04
C ILE A 169 -12.84 -9.11 4.38
N VAL A 170 -12.09 -9.51 5.40
CA VAL A 170 -12.61 -9.59 6.78
C VAL A 170 -12.17 -8.37 7.58
N ALA A 171 -13.04 -7.88 8.45
CA ALA A 171 -12.66 -6.83 9.40
C ALA A 171 -11.59 -7.36 10.36
N GLY A 172 -10.48 -6.64 10.50
CA GLY A 172 -9.32 -7.05 11.27
C GLY A 172 -8.28 -7.77 10.42
N LYS A 173 -7.85 -8.95 10.86
CA LYS A 173 -6.69 -9.67 10.29
C LYS A 173 -7.07 -10.40 8.99
N ASN A 174 -6.37 -10.06 7.91
CA ASN A 174 -6.39 -10.75 6.62
C ASN A 174 -5.01 -11.35 6.33
N THR A 175 -4.95 -12.52 5.68
CA THR A 175 -3.69 -13.15 5.30
C THR A 175 -3.49 -13.02 3.79
N VAL A 176 -2.42 -12.33 3.38
CA VAL A 176 -1.99 -12.26 1.98
C VAL A 176 -0.81 -13.18 1.77
N LYS A 177 -0.94 -14.12 0.83
CA LYS A 177 0.16 -14.97 0.37
C LYS A 177 0.56 -14.55 -1.05
N ILE A 178 1.85 -14.45 -1.30
CA ILE A 178 2.46 -14.13 -2.58
C ILE A 178 3.42 -15.28 -2.91
N SER A 179 3.40 -15.78 -4.15
CA SER A 179 4.31 -16.84 -4.59
C SER A 179 4.67 -16.70 -6.06
N ASN A 180 5.95 -16.83 -6.38
CA ASN A 180 6.43 -17.10 -7.73
C ASN A 180 6.09 -18.55 -8.08
N LEU A 181 5.13 -18.74 -8.97
CA LEU A 181 4.70 -20.05 -9.47
C LEU A 181 5.68 -20.64 -10.49
N ASP A 182 6.52 -19.79 -11.07
CA ASP A 182 7.48 -20.11 -12.13
C ASP A 182 8.92 -20.18 -11.61
N ARG A 183 9.16 -20.69 -10.39
CA ARG A 183 10.50 -20.69 -9.76
C ARG A 183 11.60 -21.33 -10.60
N LYS A 184 11.26 -22.26 -11.49
CA LYS A 184 12.20 -22.90 -12.42
C LYS A 184 12.66 -21.97 -13.55
N LYS A 185 11.85 -20.98 -13.93
CA LYS A 185 12.14 -20.01 -14.99
C LYS A 185 12.94 -18.80 -14.49
N GLY A 186 12.90 -18.53 -13.19
CA GLY A 186 13.66 -17.43 -12.60
C GLY A 186 13.20 -17.11 -11.18
N THR A 187 13.92 -16.19 -10.55
CA THR A 187 13.61 -15.68 -9.21
C THR A 187 12.95 -14.31 -9.29
N CYS A 188 11.96 -14.07 -8.43
CA CYS A 188 11.34 -12.75 -8.31
C CYS A 188 11.56 -12.20 -6.89
N ASP A 189 12.25 -11.08 -6.79
CA ASP A 189 12.48 -10.40 -5.52
C ASP A 189 11.36 -9.38 -5.28
N LEU A 190 10.51 -9.68 -4.31
CA LEU A 190 9.38 -8.87 -3.91
C LEU A 190 9.88 -7.70 -3.05
N ARG A 191 9.37 -6.50 -3.31
CA ARG A 191 9.86 -5.25 -2.72
C ARG A 191 8.83 -4.56 -1.82
N SER A 192 7.58 -4.50 -2.25
CA SER A 192 6.50 -3.89 -1.47
C SER A 192 5.15 -4.43 -1.91
N MET A 193 4.12 -4.17 -1.10
CA MET A 193 2.73 -4.45 -1.41
C MET A 193 1.87 -3.27 -1.01
N GLU A 194 0.87 -2.97 -1.81
CA GLU A 194 -0.20 -2.03 -1.48
C GLU A 194 -1.56 -2.68 -1.66
N PHE A 195 -2.52 -2.26 -0.84
CA PHE A 195 -3.90 -2.72 -0.88
C PHE A 195 -4.82 -1.51 -0.80
N ALA A 196 -5.52 -1.23 -1.88
CA ALA A 196 -6.44 -0.11 -1.98
C ALA A 196 -7.89 -0.54 -1.78
N LEU A 197 -8.61 0.21 -0.95
CA LEU A 197 -10.08 0.24 -0.87
C LEU A 197 -10.56 1.55 -1.47
N TYR A 198 -11.39 1.48 -2.51
CA TYR A 198 -11.95 2.64 -3.18
C TYR A 198 -13.41 2.84 -2.81
N ARG A 199 -13.78 4.09 -2.60
CA ARG A 199 -15.13 4.59 -2.44
C ARG A 199 -15.38 5.73 -3.43
#